data_AF-A0A7M3X2D4-F1
#
_entry.id   AF-A0A7M3X2D4-F1
#
_cell.length_a   1.000
_cell.length_b   1.000
_cell.length_c   1.000
_cell.angle_alpha   90.00
_cell.angle_beta   90.00
_cell.angle_gamma   90.00
#
_symmetry.space_group_name_H-M   'P 1'
#
loop_
_entity.id
_entity.type
_entity.pdbx_description
1 polymer ?
#
loop_
_entity_poly.entity_id
_entity_poly.type
_entity_poly.pdbx_seq_one_letter_code
_entity_poly.pdbx_strand_id
1 'polypeptide(L)' 'MQQGGDFVGVARAGIAHPNWPAYLADDSEEPSRPPFTKEWLTDASLNPRFIDYMRRWDGFVLD' A
#
# COMPACT_ATOMS: atom_id res chain seq x y z
N MET A 1 -7.60 18.29 8.93
CA MET A 1 -7.69 17.48 10.17
C MET A 1 -8.69 18.13 11.12
N GLN A 2 -9.99 17.82 10.98
CA GLN A 2 -11.08 18.36 11.82
C GLN A 2 -11.97 17.26 12.44
N GLN A 3 -11.63 15.99 12.25
CA GLN A 3 -12.47 14.85 12.66
C GLN A 3 -12.09 14.24 14.03
N GLY A 4 -11.25 14.93 14.81
CA GLY A 4 -10.95 14.56 16.20
C GLY A 4 -10.08 13.31 16.41
N GLY A 5 -9.43 12.78 15.38
CA GLY A 5 -8.49 11.66 15.51
C GLY A 5 -7.06 12.11 15.80
N ASP A 6 -6.43 11.52 16.80
CA ASP A 6 -5.03 11.78 17.17
C ASP A 6 -4.03 10.99 16.31
N PHE A 7 -4.42 9.80 15.84
CA PHE A 7 -3.60 8.93 15.00
C PHE A 7 -4.44 8.23 13.93
N VAL A 8 -3.79 7.94 12.79
CA VAL A 8 -4.37 7.15 11.69
C VAL A 8 -3.48 5.95 11.42
N GLY A 9 -4.04 4.76 11.54
CA GLY A 9 -3.40 3.52 11.10
C GLY A 9 -3.83 3.16 9.68
N VAL A 10 -2.88 2.77 8.83
CA VAL A 10 -3.15 2.25 7.49
C VAL A 10 -2.76 0.78 7.41
N ALA A 11 -3.69 -0.06 6.94
CA ALA A 11 -3.49 -1.49 6.78
C ALA A 11 -3.02 -1.82 5.36
N ARG A 12 -3.86 -2.47 4.54
CA ARG A 12 -3.51 -2.88 3.17
C ARG A 12 -3.02 -1.74 2.28
N ALA A 13 -3.53 -0.53 2.49
CA ALA A 13 -3.08 0.67 1.78
C ALA A 13 -1.60 1.01 2.03
N GLY A 14 -1.07 0.72 3.22
CA GLY A 14 0.35 0.95 3.53
C GLY A 14 1.28 -0.14 3.00
N ILE A 15 0.77 -1.33 2.67
CA ILE A 15 1.60 -2.47 2.23
C ILE A 15 2.30 -2.18 0.91
N ALA A 16 1.59 -1.61 -0.07
CA ALA A 16 2.15 -1.26 -1.38
C ALA A 16 2.84 0.12 -1.40
N HIS A 17 2.76 0.87 -0.29
CA HIS A 17 3.23 2.24 -0.15
C HIS A 17 3.98 2.42 1.18
N PRO A 18 5.21 1.91 1.32
CA PRO A 18 5.94 1.94 2.60
C PRO A 18 6.24 3.35 3.10
N ASN A 19 6.25 4.33 2.21
CA ASN A 19 6.41 5.77 2.47
C ASN A 19 5.08 6.53 2.48
N TRP A 20 3.93 5.87 2.68
CA TRP A 20 2.59 6.49 2.71
C TRP A 20 2.50 7.80 3.52
N PRO A 21 3.13 7.94 4.71
CA PRO A 21 3.09 9.20 5.45
C PRO A 21 3.73 10.40 4.71
N ALA A 22 4.70 10.17 3.83
CA ALA A 22 5.35 11.23 3.06
C ALA A 22 4.40 11.83 2.01
N TYR A 23 3.58 11.01 1.35
CA TYR A 23 2.58 11.48 0.38
C TYR A 23 1.60 12.49 1.01
N LEU A 24 1.23 12.26 2.28
CA LEU A 24 0.35 13.19 3.02
C LEU A 24 1.02 14.51 3.37
N ALA A 25 2.34 14.49 3.60
CA ALA A 25 3.10 15.68 3.96
C ALA A 25 3.37 16.57 2.74
N ASP A 26 3.60 15.95 1.59
CA ASP A 26 4.08 16.63 0.38
C ASP A 26 2.95 17.07 -0.57
N ASP A 27 1.67 16.99 -0.16
CA ASP A 27 0.49 17.24 -1.00
C ASP A 27 0.55 16.48 -2.34
N SER A 28 1.10 15.26 -2.29
CA SER A 28 1.33 14.43 -3.46
C SER A 28 0.03 13.87 -4.01
N GLU A 29 0.05 13.44 -5.27
CA GLU A 29 -1.07 12.71 -5.85
C GLU A 29 -1.43 11.47 -5.03
N GLU A 30 -2.71 11.08 -5.11
CA GLU A 30 -3.23 9.95 -4.36
C GLU A 30 -2.47 8.66 -4.73
N PRO A 31 -2.04 7.85 -3.75
CA PRO A 31 -1.31 6.62 -4.02
C PRO A 31 -2.12 5.66 -4.88
N SER A 32 -1.43 4.92 -5.75
CA SER A 32 -2.06 3.93 -6.62
C SER A 32 -2.82 2.87 -5.81
N ARG A 33 -3.93 2.40 -6.37
CA ARG A 33 -4.79 1.39 -5.75
C ARG A 33 -4.53 0.02 -6.41
N PRO A 34 -4.75 -1.10 -5.69
CA PRO A 34 -4.64 -2.42 -6.28
C PRO A 34 -5.64 -2.62 -7.45
N PRO A 35 -5.40 -3.59 -8.35
CA PRO A 35 -4.39 -4.64 -8.26
C PRO A 35 -2.97 -4.17 -8.57
N PHE A 36 -1.99 -4.65 -7.79
CA PHE A 36 -0.57 -4.31 -7.97
C PHE A 36 0.19 -5.43 -8.67
N THR A 37 1.16 -5.08 -9.52
CA THR A 37 2.06 -6.08 -10.11
C THR A 37 2.99 -6.67 -9.06
N LYS A 38 3.55 -7.85 -9.35
CA LYS A 38 4.57 -8.46 -8.50
C LYS A 38 5.81 -7.57 -8.38
N GLU A 39 6.17 -6.88 -9.45
CA GLU A 39 7.31 -5.96 -9.53
C GLU A 39 7.09 -4.79 -8.56
N TRP A 40 5.91 -4.14 -8.61
CA TRP A 40 5.57 -3.04 -7.68
C TRP A 40 5.72 -3.47 -6.22
N LEU A 41 5.20 -4.66 -5.88
CA LEU A 41 5.25 -5.18 -4.52
C LEU A 41 6.68 -5.56 -4.10
N THR A 42 7.51 -6.01 -5.05
CA THR A 42 8.92 -6.30 -4.81
C THR A 42 9.71 -5.01 -4.56
N ASP A 43 9.41 -3.94 -5.31
CA ASP A 43 10.00 -2.60 -5.12
C ASP A 43 9.59 -2.00 -3.77
N ALA A 44 8.37 -2.31 -3.30
CA ALA A 44 7.93 -2.04 -1.93
C ALA A 44 8.61 -2.93 -0.86
N SER A 45 9.68 -3.64 -1.23
CA SER A 45 10.48 -4.52 -0.36
C SER A 45 9.74 -5.75 0.18
N LEU A 46 8.66 -6.18 -0.48
CA LEU A 46 7.96 -7.41 -0.12
C LEU A 46 8.64 -8.62 -0.76
N ASN A 47 8.85 -9.66 0.03
CA ASN A 47 9.47 -10.89 -0.45
C ASN A 47 8.48 -11.75 -1.25
N PRO A 48 8.97 -12.66 -2.12
CA PRO A 48 8.12 -13.48 -2.97
C PRO A 48 7.08 -14.31 -2.21
N ARG A 49 7.46 -14.86 -1.04
CA ARG A 49 6.55 -15.69 -0.23
C ARG A 49 5.36 -14.89 0.28
N PHE A 50 5.57 -13.64 0.65
CA PHE A 50 4.50 -12.76 1.10
C PHE A 50 3.63 -12.32 -0.08
N ILE A 51 4.23 -12.03 -1.25
CA ILE A 51 3.48 -11.73 -2.48
C ILE A 51 2.56 -12.91 -2.86
N ASP A 52 3.05 -14.14 -2.81
CA ASP A 52 2.25 -15.33 -3.08
C ASP A 52 1.08 -15.51 -2.09
N TYR A 53 1.28 -15.13 -0.83
CA TYR A 53 0.21 -15.11 0.16
C TYR A 53 -0.86 -14.05 -0.20
N MET A 54 -0.43 -12.85 -0.60
CA MET A 54 -1.33 -11.75 -0.97
C MET A 54 -2.12 -12.02 -2.25
N ARG A 55 -1.68 -12.92 -3.14
CA ARG A 55 -2.49 -13.39 -4.30
C ARG A 55 -3.84 -14.00 -3.90
N ARG A 56 -3.98 -14.42 -2.65
CA ARG A 56 -5.27 -14.92 -2.10
C ARG A 56 -6.25 -13.79 -1.77
N TRP A 57 -5.82 -12.53 -1.81
CA TRP A 57 -6.66 -11.37 -1.59
C TRP A 57 -7.21 -10.92 -2.94
N ASP A 58 -8.51 -11.10 -3.12
CA ASP A 58 -9.21 -10.77 -4.37
C ASP A 58 -8.93 -9.32 -4.81
N GLY A 59 -8.51 -9.17 -6.06
CA GLY A 59 -8.16 -7.89 -6.67
C GLY A 59 -6.92 -7.19 -6.08
N PHE A 60 -6.10 -7.83 -5.25
CA PHE A 60 -4.93 -7.18 -4.64
C PHE A 60 -3.66 -7.28 -5.49
N VAL A 61 -3.40 -8.44 -6.07
CA VAL A 61 -2.25 -8.69 -6.96
C VAL A 61 -2.79 -8.83 -8.39
N LEU A 62 -2.14 -8.18 -9.34
CA LEU A 62 -2.42 -8.34 -10.77
C LEU A 62 -1.76 -9.65 -11.22
N ASP A 63 -2.58 -10.62 -11.63
CA ASP A 63 -2.16 -11.89 -12.23
C ASP A 63 -1.88 -11.76 -13.73
#